data_AF-A0A5N5L618-F1
#
_entry.id   AF-A0A5N5L618-F1
#
_cell.length_a   1.000
_cell.length_b   1.000
_cell.length_c   1.000
_cell.angle_alpha   90.00
_cell.angle_beta   90.00
_cell.angle_gamma   90.00
#
_symmetry.space_group_name_H-M   'P 1'
#
loop_
_entity.id
_entity.type
_entity.pdbx_description
1 polymer ?
#
loop_
_entity_poly.entity_id
_entity_poly.type
_entity_poly.pdbx_seq_one_letter_code
_entity_poly.pdbx_strand_id
1 'polypeptide(L)'
;MALVPHQKAPRRERNMFTSSDDTAMMKQIQATHAPDGREFSVKPLLHIVEDIFLRATNVPGITDIVQHQGEHQAQVDELEEKALQNGFHETIEMLSYNINKISCEMSCKCSGGGDAHATTVAIFNLVSNYSWDEKVVLALAGFAVNYGEFWLVAQLYLTNPLAKAVALLKQLPDIIERADNLKPKFEALTGLIRAMMDVAKCIVEFKELPSQYITPDTPEMLTATAHIPTAVYWTIRSIVACASQIMGLIGMGHEYVFPSP
;
A
#
# COMPACT_ATOMS: atom_id res chain seq x y z
N MET A 1 38.95 45.58 27.57
CA MET A 1 37.48 45.66 27.45
C MET A 1 37.04 44.41 26.70
N ALA A 2 36.64 43.36 27.41
CA ALA A 2 36.38 42.03 26.86
C ALA A 2 34.86 41.80 26.71
N LEU A 3 34.47 41.26 25.55
CA LEU A 3 33.10 41.02 25.10
C LEU A 3 32.49 39.80 25.80
N VAL A 4 31.28 39.96 26.33
CA VAL A 4 30.45 38.90 26.93
C VAL A 4 29.59 38.25 25.84
N PRO A 5 29.52 36.91 25.71
CA PRO A 5 28.60 36.27 24.78
C PRO A 5 27.25 35.94 25.44
N HIS A 6 26.16 36.29 24.74
CA HIS A 6 24.80 35.87 25.03
C HIS A 6 24.60 34.38 24.67
N GLN A 7 24.30 33.55 25.67
CA GLN A 7 23.72 32.22 25.44
C GLN A 7 22.22 32.35 25.13
N LYS A 8 21.81 31.95 23.92
CA LYS A 8 20.41 31.71 23.57
C LYS A 8 20.03 30.29 24.01
N ALA A 9 19.01 30.18 24.86
CA ALA A 9 18.37 28.91 25.19
C ALA A 9 17.65 28.32 23.96
N PRO A 10 17.60 26.99 23.79
CA PRO A 10 16.88 26.37 22.69
C PRO A 10 15.37 26.47 22.95
N ARG A 11 14.67 26.99 21.94
CA ARG A 11 13.22 27.14 21.87
C ARG A 11 12.61 25.74 21.77
N ARG A 12 12.06 25.24 22.88
CA ARG A 12 11.27 24.00 22.92
C ARG A 12 9.94 24.27 22.20
N GLU A 13 9.91 24.04 20.89
CA GLU A 13 8.67 24.02 20.14
C GLU A 13 7.82 22.84 20.62
N ARG A 14 6.74 23.20 21.33
CA ARG A 14 5.72 22.32 21.84
C ARG A 14 4.93 21.74 20.66
N ASN A 15 5.25 20.51 20.26
CA ASN A 15 4.30 19.60 19.61
C ASN A 15 3.21 19.21 20.61
N MET A 16 2.28 20.11 20.91
CA MET A 16 1.28 19.90 21.97
C MET A 16 -0.17 19.84 21.44
N PHE A 17 -0.35 19.86 20.11
CA PHE A 17 -1.67 19.76 19.47
C PHE A 17 -1.87 18.51 18.60
N THR A 18 -0.86 17.64 18.43
CA THR A 18 -0.95 16.42 17.59
C THR A 18 -1.13 15.13 18.39
N SER A 19 -0.72 15.05 19.66
CA SER A 19 -0.75 13.77 20.40
C SER A 19 -2.14 13.31 20.85
N SER A 20 -3.07 14.25 21.06
CA SER A 20 -4.42 13.93 21.58
C SER A 20 -5.28 13.25 20.51
N ASP A 21 -5.28 13.80 19.30
CA ASP A 21 -6.06 13.27 18.18
C ASP A 21 -5.51 11.93 17.71
N ASP A 22 -4.17 11.77 17.67
CA ASP A 22 -3.53 10.49 17.39
C ASP A 22 -3.94 9.41 18.41
N THR A 23 -4.10 9.77 19.68
CA THR A 23 -4.54 8.84 20.73
C THR A 23 -6.00 8.43 20.56
N ALA A 24 -6.90 9.37 20.22
CA ALA A 24 -8.31 9.08 19.98
C ALA A 24 -8.50 8.20 18.73
N MET A 25 -7.78 8.53 17.68
CA MET A 25 -7.70 7.78 16.43
C MET A 25 -7.22 6.34 16.67
N MET A 26 -6.10 6.16 17.39
CA MET A 26 -5.58 4.83 17.69
C MET A 26 -6.54 4.01 18.55
N LYS A 27 -7.24 4.63 19.51
CA LYS A 27 -8.30 3.95 20.29
C LYS A 27 -9.43 3.45 19.39
N GLN A 28 -9.86 4.24 18.42
CA GLN A 28 -10.87 3.84 17.46
C GLN A 28 -10.41 2.63 16.63
N ILE A 29 -9.18 2.65 16.13
CA ILE A 29 -8.60 1.53 15.36
C ILE A 29 -8.42 0.27 16.21
N GLN A 30 -8.02 0.41 17.47
CA GLN A 30 -7.95 -0.72 18.40
C GLN A 30 -9.35 -1.28 18.70
N ALA A 31 -10.37 -0.44 18.78
CA ALA A 31 -11.74 -0.89 19.02
C ALA A 31 -12.33 -1.73 17.87
N THR A 32 -11.80 -1.62 16.64
CA THR A 32 -12.21 -2.49 15.52
C THR A 32 -11.50 -3.84 15.53
N HIS A 33 -10.51 -4.07 16.40
CA HIS A 33 -9.71 -5.28 16.41
C HIS A 33 -10.44 -6.41 17.16
N ALA A 34 -10.98 -7.38 16.43
CA ALA A 34 -11.75 -8.49 16.97
C ALA A 34 -11.38 -9.83 16.29
N PRO A 35 -10.13 -10.31 16.44
CA PRO A 35 -9.65 -11.50 15.75
C PRO A 35 -10.47 -12.74 16.12
N ASP A 36 -10.83 -13.55 15.12
CA ASP A 36 -11.67 -14.75 15.32
C ASP A 36 -10.84 -16.03 15.63
N GLY A 37 -9.52 -15.89 15.72
CA GLY A 37 -8.57 -16.96 16.01
C GLY A 37 -8.22 -17.83 14.80
N ARG A 38 -8.80 -17.57 13.62
CA ARG A 38 -8.33 -18.19 12.37
C ARG A 38 -7.05 -17.48 11.93
N GLU A 39 -6.08 -18.27 11.52
CA GLU A 39 -4.81 -17.78 10.99
C GLU A 39 -4.53 -18.42 9.63
N PHE A 40 -3.93 -17.65 8.73
CA PHE A 40 -3.40 -18.17 7.46
C PHE A 40 -1.95 -17.75 7.24
N SER A 41 -1.23 -18.49 6.40
CA SER A 41 0.13 -18.09 6.03
C SER A 41 0.07 -16.88 5.10
N VAL A 42 0.47 -15.72 5.61
CA VAL A 42 0.46 -14.44 4.87
C VAL A 42 1.60 -14.32 3.86
N LYS A 43 2.69 -15.06 4.03
CA LYS A 43 3.91 -14.95 3.20
C LYS A 43 3.67 -15.17 1.70
N PRO A 44 2.97 -16.23 1.27
CA PRO A 44 2.77 -16.43 -0.17
C PRO A 44 1.92 -15.33 -0.81
N LEU A 45 0.92 -14.79 -0.09
CA LEU A 45 0.16 -13.61 -0.55
C LEU A 45 1.05 -12.36 -0.62
N LEU A 46 1.89 -12.13 0.39
CA LEU A 46 2.81 -10.99 0.42
C LEU A 46 3.84 -11.06 -0.74
N HIS A 47 4.30 -12.25 -1.12
CA HIS A 47 5.17 -12.43 -2.29
C HIS A 47 4.48 -12.08 -3.62
N ILE A 48 3.20 -12.46 -3.80
CA ILE A 48 2.44 -12.05 -4.99
C ILE A 48 2.32 -10.52 -5.05
N VAL A 49 2.01 -9.91 -3.91
CA VAL A 49 1.90 -8.46 -3.82
C VAL A 49 3.21 -7.77 -4.16
N GLU A 50 4.33 -8.28 -3.65
CA GLU A 50 5.66 -7.78 -3.99
C GLU A 50 5.94 -7.90 -5.49
N ASP A 51 5.67 -9.06 -6.09
CA ASP A 51 5.88 -9.30 -7.52
C ASP A 51 5.06 -8.32 -8.39
N ILE A 52 3.81 -8.04 -8.02
CA ILE A 52 2.98 -7.03 -8.70
C ILE A 52 3.66 -5.65 -8.66
N PHE A 53 4.12 -5.19 -7.49
CA PHE A 53 4.77 -3.89 -7.36
C PHE A 53 6.10 -3.81 -8.13
N LEU A 54 6.88 -4.89 -8.16
CA LEU A 54 8.13 -4.98 -8.92
C LEU A 54 7.87 -4.89 -10.43
N ARG A 55 6.90 -5.64 -10.96
CA ARG A 55 6.57 -5.63 -12.40
C ARG A 55 5.94 -4.32 -12.86
N ALA A 56 5.16 -3.68 -11.99
CA ALA A 56 4.55 -2.39 -12.28
C ALA A 56 5.58 -1.23 -12.29
N THR A 57 6.70 -1.36 -11.56
CA THR A 57 7.79 -0.36 -11.55
C THR A 57 8.83 -0.57 -12.64
N ASN A 58 8.95 -1.78 -13.17
CA ASN A 58 9.70 -2.09 -14.39
C ASN A 58 8.93 -1.60 -15.63
N VAL A 59 8.77 -0.28 -15.74
CA VAL A 59 8.38 0.37 -16.99
C VAL A 59 9.67 0.51 -17.78
N PRO A 60 9.90 -0.27 -18.86
CA PRO A 60 10.88 0.17 -19.83
C PRO A 60 10.41 1.56 -20.25
N GLY A 61 11.33 2.53 -20.34
CA GLY A 61 11.01 3.78 -21.00
C GLY A 61 10.26 3.46 -22.30
N ILE A 62 9.35 4.33 -22.73
CA ILE A 62 8.50 4.14 -23.92
C ILE A 62 9.32 3.74 -25.19
N THR A 63 10.65 3.78 -25.12
CA THR A 63 11.63 3.32 -26.11
C THR A 63 12.24 1.92 -25.97
N ASP A 64 12.05 1.13 -24.89
CA ASP A 64 12.77 -0.16 -24.70
C ASP A 64 11.84 -1.38 -24.54
N ILE A 65 11.01 -1.64 -25.56
CA ILE A 65 10.00 -2.72 -25.54
C ILE A 65 10.59 -4.10 -25.94
N VAL A 66 11.91 -4.26 -26.08
CA VAL A 66 12.48 -5.54 -26.54
C VAL A 66 13.75 -5.89 -25.78
N GLN A 67 13.67 -6.55 -24.60
CA GLN A 67 14.65 -7.61 -24.25
C GLN A 67 14.55 -8.39 -22.92
N HIS A 68 13.58 -8.19 -22.02
CA HIS A 68 13.61 -8.90 -20.72
C HIS A 68 12.33 -9.68 -20.39
N GLN A 69 12.00 -10.68 -21.20
CA GLN A 69 10.95 -11.67 -20.88
C GLN A 69 11.49 -13.03 -20.38
N GLY A 70 12.81 -13.27 -20.45
CA GLY A 70 13.39 -14.60 -20.17
C GLY A 70 13.62 -14.95 -18.70
N GLU A 71 14.02 -13.99 -17.86
CA GLU A 71 14.45 -14.28 -16.48
C GLU A 71 13.31 -14.19 -15.45
N HIS A 72 12.25 -13.44 -15.74
CA HIS A 72 11.13 -13.20 -14.82
C HIS A 72 9.97 -14.20 -14.93
N GLN A 73 9.94 -14.99 -16.01
CA GLN A 73 8.93 -16.03 -16.23
C GLN A 73 9.17 -17.22 -15.29
N ALA A 74 10.43 -17.61 -15.11
CA ALA A 74 10.83 -18.75 -14.28
C ALA A 74 10.46 -18.60 -12.79
N GLN A 75 10.42 -17.37 -12.26
CA GLN A 75 10.05 -17.12 -10.86
C GLN A 75 8.52 -17.18 -10.63
N VAL A 76 7.71 -16.84 -11.64
CA VAL A 76 6.24 -16.94 -11.56
C VAL A 76 5.82 -18.41 -11.66
N ASP A 77 6.44 -19.16 -12.58
CA ASP A 77 6.18 -20.58 -12.74
C ASP A 77 6.52 -21.36 -11.46
N GLU A 78 7.62 -21.01 -10.75
CA GLU A 78 7.98 -21.64 -9.48
C GLU A 78 7.04 -21.25 -8.31
N LEU A 79 6.48 -20.04 -8.33
CA LEU A 79 5.50 -19.57 -7.35
C LEU A 79 4.14 -20.26 -7.56
N GLU A 80 3.71 -20.41 -8.81
CA GLU A 80 2.47 -21.10 -9.19
C GLU A 80 2.55 -22.59 -8.87
N GLU A 81 3.68 -23.24 -9.14
CA GLU A 81 3.90 -24.66 -8.83
C GLU A 81 3.89 -24.93 -7.30
N LYS A 82 4.51 -24.05 -6.49
CA LYS A 82 4.47 -24.15 -5.01
C LYS A 82 3.12 -23.78 -4.41
N ALA A 83 2.37 -22.87 -5.04
CA ALA A 83 1.02 -22.47 -4.65
C ALA A 83 0.01 -23.62 -4.82
N LEU A 84 0.14 -24.39 -5.90
CA LEU A 84 -0.71 -25.55 -6.20
C LEU A 84 -0.46 -26.73 -5.25
N GLN A 85 0.74 -26.86 -4.67
CA GLN A 85 1.09 -27.98 -3.80
C GLN A 85 0.68 -27.81 -2.32
N ASN A 86 0.39 -26.59 -1.85
CA ASN A 86 0.29 -26.29 -0.41
C ASN A 86 -1.10 -25.79 0.08
N GLY A 87 -2.19 -26.00 -0.67
CA GLY A 87 -3.53 -25.50 -0.28
C GLY A 87 -3.66 -23.96 -0.32
N PHE A 88 -2.67 -23.28 -0.90
CA PHE A 88 -2.66 -21.83 -1.02
C PHE A 88 -3.75 -21.33 -1.98
N HIS A 89 -4.11 -22.12 -2.99
CA HIS A 89 -5.24 -21.80 -3.88
C HIS A 89 -6.56 -21.62 -3.11
N GLU A 90 -6.88 -22.55 -2.20
CA GLU A 90 -8.09 -22.48 -1.34
C GLU A 90 -8.03 -21.26 -0.41
N THR A 91 -6.83 -20.93 0.08
CA THR A 91 -6.61 -19.72 0.90
C THR A 91 -6.87 -18.47 0.08
N ILE A 92 -6.34 -18.37 -1.15
CA ILE A 92 -6.59 -17.24 -2.05
C ILE A 92 -8.08 -17.13 -2.37
N GLU A 93 -8.78 -18.24 -2.65
CA GLU A 93 -10.22 -18.22 -2.91
C GLU A 93 -10.99 -17.61 -1.73
N MET A 94 -10.66 -18.02 -0.50
CA MET A 94 -11.24 -17.47 0.72
C MET A 94 -10.96 -15.96 0.88
N LEU A 95 -9.73 -15.52 0.58
CA LEU A 95 -9.31 -14.13 0.77
C LEU A 95 -9.73 -13.21 -0.38
N SER A 96 -9.98 -13.74 -1.57
CA SER A 96 -10.28 -12.98 -2.80
C SER A 96 -11.47 -12.04 -2.60
N TYR A 97 -12.50 -12.49 -1.89
CA TYR A 97 -13.66 -11.65 -1.57
C TYR A 97 -13.27 -10.41 -0.73
N ASN A 98 -12.43 -10.59 0.28
CA ASN A 98 -11.96 -9.50 1.14
C ASN A 98 -10.99 -8.58 0.40
N ILE A 99 -10.06 -9.13 -0.38
CA ILE A 99 -9.14 -8.36 -1.23
C ILE A 99 -9.93 -7.47 -2.21
N ASN A 100 -10.94 -8.03 -2.87
CA ASN A 100 -11.79 -7.28 -3.79
C ASN A 100 -12.59 -6.19 -3.08
N LYS A 101 -13.16 -6.48 -1.90
CA LYS A 101 -13.86 -5.47 -1.09
C LYS A 101 -12.95 -4.30 -0.70
N ILE A 102 -11.73 -4.58 -0.25
CA ILE A 102 -10.75 -3.57 0.10
C ILE A 102 -10.40 -2.73 -1.13
N SER A 103 -10.13 -3.39 -2.26
CA SER A 103 -9.84 -2.74 -3.55
C SER A 103 -10.96 -1.77 -3.95
N CYS A 104 -12.22 -2.22 -3.89
CA CYS A 104 -13.39 -1.39 -4.16
C CYS A 104 -13.55 -0.24 -3.16
N GLU A 105 -13.34 -0.47 -1.87
CA GLU A 105 -13.45 0.58 -0.84
C GLU A 105 -12.45 1.71 -1.10
N MET A 106 -11.21 1.36 -1.45
CA MET A 106 -10.18 2.33 -1.87
C MET A 106 -10.66 3.10 -3.12
N SER A 107 -11.04 2.38 -4.18
CA SER A 107 -11.39 2.99 -5.47
C SER A 107 -12.64 3.88 -5.43
N CYS A 108 -13.64 3.51 -4.63
CA CYS A 108 -14.90 4.25 -4.53
C CYS A 108 -14.81 5.50 -3.65
N LYS A 109 -14.00 5.48 -2.59
CA LYS A 109 -13.96 6.60 -1.61
C LYS A 109 -12.87 7.62 -1.90
N CYS A 110 -11.81 7.24 -2.60
CA CYS A 110 -10.72 8.15 -2.92
C CYS A 110 -10.99 9.02 -4.15
N SER A 111 -12.01 8.73 -4.97
CA SER A 111 -12.38 9.51 -6.16
C SER A 111 -13.17 10.79 -5.86
N GLY A 112 -13.70 10.94 -4.64
CA GLY A 112 -14.58 12.05 -4.24
C GLY A 112 -14.04 12.99 -3.17
N GLY A 113 -12.71 13.01 -2.94
CA GLY A 113 -12.12 13.79 -1.84
C GLY A 113 -12.53 13.29 -0.45
N GLY A 114 -12.84 11.98 -0.33
CA GLY A 114 -13.26 11.36 0.92
C GLY A 114 -12.22 11.49 2.03
N ASP A 115 -12.67 11.52 3.27
CA ASP A 115 -11.78 11.50 4.43
C ASP A 115 -11.00 10.18 4.45
N ALA A 116 -9.71 10.26 4.15
CA ALA A 116 -8.88 9.08 4.06
C ALA A 116 -8.60 8.43 5.43
N HIS A 117 -8.88 9.12 6.55
CA HIS A 117 -8.99 8.44 7.85
C HIS A 117 -10.25 7.55 7.90
N ALA A 118 -11.43 8.06 7.52
CA ALA A 118 -12.65 7.26 7.42
C ALA A 118 -12.51 6.04 6.50
N THR A 119 -11.87 6.17 5.33
CA THR A 119 -11.57 5.01 4.46
C THR A 119 -10.65 3.99 5.14
N THR A 120 -9.65 4.47 5.89
CA THR A 120 -8.76 3.59 6.68
C THR A 120 -9.55 2.83 7.73
N VAL A 121 -10.43 3.51 8.48
CA VAL A 121 -11.33 2.89 9.45
C VAL A 121 -12.25 1.86 8.77
N ALA A 122 -12.79 2.16 7.58
CA ALA A 122 -13.63 1.23 6.83
C ALA A 122 -12.87 -0.06 6.47
N ILE A 123 -11.63 0.06 5.99
CA ILE A 123 -10.74 -1.09 5.72
C ILE A 123 -10.53 -1.90 7.01
N PHE A 124 -10.21 -1.24 8.13
CA PHE A 124 -10.03 -1.93 9.42
C PHE A 124 -11.27 -2.70 9.88
N ASN A 125 -12.48 -2.19 9.61
CA ASN A 125 -13.72 -2.91 9.89
C ASN A 125 -13.91 -4.12 8.97
N LEU A 126 -13.58 -4.00 7.68
CA LEU A 126 -13.63 -5.10 6.71
C LEU A 126 -12.75 -6.27 7.11
N VAL A 127 -11.58 -5.99 7.71
CA VAL A 127 -10.62 -7.01 8.18
C VAL A 127 -10.56 -7.12 9.71
N SER A 128 -11.65 -6.77 10.39
CA SER A 128 -11.71 -6.73 11.87
C SER A 128 -11.34 -8.07 12.52
N ASN A 129 -11.75 -9.16 11.89
CA ASN A 129 -11.57 -10.54 12.33
C ASN A 129 -10.18 -11.14 12.10
N TYR A 130 -9.27 -10.41 11.44
CA TYR A 130 -7.91 -10.86 11.18
C TYR A 130 -6.92 -10.38 12.25
N SER A 131 -5.76 -11.02 12.37
CA SER A 131 -4.63 -10.52 13.16
C SER A 131 -3.95 -9.31 12.49
N TRP A 132 -3.07 -8.59 13.21
CA TRP A 132 -2.50 -7.33 12.72
C TRP A 132 -1.63 -7.48 11.45
N ASP A 133 -0.85 -8.55 11.37
CA ASP A 133 -0.06 -8.92 10.20
C ASP A 133 -0.94 -9.26 8.99
N GLU A 134 -2.01 -10.02 9.20
CA GLU A 134 -2.99 -10.34 8.15
C GLU A 134 -3.71 -9.09 7.64
N LYS A 135 -4.09 -8.18 8.55
CA LYS A 135 -4.73 -6.91 8.21
C LYS A 135 -3.87 -6.08 7.24
N VAL A 136 -2.57 -5.94 7.52
CA VAL A 136 -1.67 -5.15 6.66
C VAL A 136 -1.46 -5.83 5.30
N VAL A 137 -1.30 -7.17 5.27
CA VAL A 137 -1.11 -7.90 4.01
C VAL A 137 -2.37 -7.88 3.14
N LEU A 138 -3.56 -8.02 3.72
CA LEU A 138 -4.83 -7.90 2.98
C LEU A 138 -5.05 -6.49 2.42
N ALA A 139 -4.70 -5.45 3.19
CA ALA A 139 -4.76 -4.08 2.71
C ALA A 139 -3.79 -3.84 1.53
N LEU A 140 -2.57 -4.34 1.63
CA LEU A 140 -1.58 -4.28 0.55
C LEU A 140 -2.05 -5.05 -0.69
N ALA A 141 -2.66 -6.22 -0.52
CA ALA A 141 -3.20 -7.00 -1.63
C ALA A 141 -4.34 -6.27 -2.36
N GLY A 142 -5.29 -5.67 -1.63
CA GLY A 142 -6.35 -4.86 -2.24
C GLY A 142 -5.79 -3.67 -3.02
N PHE A 143 -4.75 -3.03 -2.52
CA PHE A 143 -4.06 -1.96 -3.24
C PHE A 143 -3.25 -2.46 -4.44
N ALA A 144 -2.60 -3.61 -4.33
CA ALA A 144 -1.85 -4.21 -5.43
C ALA A 144 -2.74 -4.50 -6.63
N VAL A 145 -3.99 -4.92 -6.43
CA VAL A 145 -4.99 -5.06 -7.51
C VAL A 145 -5.18 -3.73 -8.24
N ASN A 146 -5.51 -2.66 -7.52
CA ASN A 146 -5.71 -1.34 -8.12
C ASN A 146 -4.46 -0.80 -8.82
N TYR A 147 -3.29 -0.96 -8.19
CA TYR A 147 -2.00 -0.51 -8.71
C TYR A 147 -1.60 -1.28 -9.97
N GLY A 148 -1.70 -2.61 -9.92
CA GLY A 148 -1.38 -3.51 -11.01
C GLY A 148 -2.28 -3.29 -12.22
N GLU A 149 -3.60 -3.15 -12.02
CA GLU A 149 -4.53 -2.84 -13.11
C GLU A 149 -4.20 -1.53 -13.83
N PHE A 150 -3.85 -0.49 -13.07
CA PHE A 150 -3.45 0.80 -13.64
C PHE A 150 -2.20 0.66 -14.52
N TRP A 151 -1.14 0.07 -13.97
CA TRP A 151 0.14 -0.07 -14.68
C TRP A 151 0.08 -1.07 -15.83
N LEU A 152 -0.70 -2.15 -15.70
CA LEU A 152 -0.90 -3.11 -16.79
C LEU A 152 -1.52 -2.43 -18.01
N VAL A 153 -2.55 -1.61 -17.81
CA VAL A 153 -3.17 -0.84 -18.91
C VAL A 153 -2.19 0.19 -19.47
N ALA A 154 -1.44 0.89 -18.62
CA ALA A 154 -0.45 1.87 -19.05
C ALA A 154 0.68 1.25 -19.90
N GLN A 155 1.22 0.10 -19.47
CA GLN A 155 2.30 -0.61 -20.16
C GLN A 155 1.83 -1.18 -21.51
N LEU A 156 0.59 -1.68 -21.59
CA LEU A 156 0.04 -2.30 -22.80
C LEU A 156 -0.65 -1.31 -23.74
N TYR A 157 -0.70 -0.02 -23.40
CA TYR A 157 -1.44 1.01 -24.13
C TYR A 157 -1.11 1.05 -25.65
N LEU A 158 0.17 0.90 -26.00
CA LEU A 158 0.64 1.00 -27.39
C LEU A 158 0.55 -0.32 -28.18
N THR A 159 0.45 -1.46 -27.49
CA THR A 159 0.60 -2.78 -28.09
C THR A 159 -0.69 -3.61 -28.08
N ASN A 160 -1.63 -3.31 -27.19
CA ASN A 160 -2.84 -4.09 -26.99
C ASN A 160 -4.12 -3.25 -27.26
N PRO A 161 -4.97 -3.63 -28.24
CA PRO A 161 -6.20 -2.90 -28.55
C PRO A 161 -7.20 -2.78 -27.39
N LEU A 162 -7.31 -3.81 -26.54
CA LEU A 162 -8.17 -3.77 -25.36
C LEU A 162 -7.63 -2.79 -24.33
N ALA A 163 -6.33 -2.83 -24.04
CA ALA A 163 -5.69 -1.87 -23.14
C ALA A 163 -5.85 -0.44 -23.66
N LYS A 164 -5.71 -0.22 -24.98
CA LYS A 164 -5.95 1.09 -25.61
C LYS A 164 -7.38 1.58 -25.38
N ALA A 165 -8.39 0.72 -25.57
CA ALA A 165 -9.79 1.08 -25.33
C ALA A 165 -10.05 1.43 -23.86
N VAL A 166 -9.53 0.64 -22.92
CA VAL A 166 -9.64 0.91 -21.47
C VAL A 166 -8.91 2.20 -21.09
N ALA A 167 -7.72 2.43 -21.63
CA ALA A 167 -6.91 3.63 -21.40
C ALA A 167 -7.62 4.91 -21.85
N LEU A 168 -8.34 4.87 -22.99
CA LEU A 168 -9.14 5.99 -23.47
C LEU A 168 -10.27 6.33 -22.50
N LEU A 169 -10.97 5.33 -21.96
CA LEU A 169 -12.02 5.55 -20.96
C LEU A 169 -11.45 6.05 -19.62
N LYS A 170 -10.24 5.62 -19.27
CA LYS A 170 -9.50 6.08 -18.08
C LYS A 170 -8.73 7.39 -18.29
N GLN A 171 -8.84 8.04 -19.45
CA GLN A 171 -8.11 9.28 -19.79
C GLN A 171 -6.59 9.20 -19.57
N LEU A 172 -6.00 8.00 -19.70
CA LEU A 172 -4.55 7.80 -19.55
C LEU A 172 -3.69 8.57 -20.58
N PRO A 173 -4.13 8.82 -21.84
CA PRO A 173 -3.31 9.57 -22.80
C PRO A 173 -2.87 10.94 -22.29
N ASP A 174 -3.74 11.66 -21.57
CA ASP A 174 -3.44 12.98 -20.99
C ASP A 174 -2.43 12.90 -19.83
N ILE A 175 -2.33 11.75 -19.18
CA ILE A 175 -1.33 11.47 -18.14
C ILE A 175 0.03 11.18 -18.78
N ILE A 176 0.04 10.43 -19.89
CA ILE A 176 1.25 10.12 -20.66
C ILE A 176 1.85 11.40 -21.24
N GLU A 177 1.03 12.32 -21.77
CA GLU A 177 1.50 13.62 -22.27
C GLU A 177 2.14 14.48 -21.18
N ARG A 178 1.73 14.29 -19.92
CA ARG A 178 2.26 14.98 -18.74
C ARG A 178 3.28 14.16 -17.95
N ALA A 179 3.75 13.03 -18.48
CA ALA A 179 4.57 12.08 -17.75
C ALA A 179 5.84 12.70 -17.13
N ASP A 180 6.52 13.59 -17.86
CA ASP A 180 7.73 14.27 -17.38
C ASP A 180 7.49 15.12 -16.12
N ASN A 181 6.33 15.77 -16.03
CA ASN A 181 5.93 16.58 -14.87
C ASN A 181 5.46 15.70 -13.69
N LEU A 182 5.06 14.46 -13.96
CA LEU A 182 4.55 13.52 -12.97
C LEU A 182 5.63 12.57 -12.45
N LYS A 183 6.78 12.48 -13.11
CA LYS A 183 7.94 11.66 -12.70
C LYS A 183 8.29 11.77 -11.20
N PRO A 184 8.48 12.96 -10.60
CA PRO A 184 8.81 13.05 -9.17
C PRO A 184 7.67 12.51 -8.27
N LYS A 185 6.41 12.61 -8.72
CA LYS A 185 5.27 12.04 -7.98
C LYS A 185 5.27 10.52 -8.04
N PHE A 186 5.60 9.94 -9.20
CA PHE A 186 5.74 8.49 -9.34
C PHE A 186 6.92 7.95 -8.53
N GLU A 187 8.07 8.64 -8.53
CA GLU A 187 9.23 8.25 -7.71
C GLU A 187 8.90 8.28 -6.21
N ALA A 188 8.21 9.32 -5.74
CA ALA A 188 7.75 9.39 -4.36
C ALA A 188 6.74 8.29 -4.02
N LEU A 189 5.82 7.98 -4.94
CA LEU A 189 4.85 6.89 -4.79
C LEU A 189 5.56 5.54 -4.67
N THR A 190 6.49 5.23 -5.56
CA THR A 190 7.29 3.99 -5.52
C THR A 190 8.12 3.89 -4.24
N GLY A 191 8.71 5.00 -3.79
CA GLY A 191 9.42 5.06 -2.51
C GLY A 191 8.52 4.72 -1.32
N LEU A 192 7.29 5.26 -1.30
CA LEU A 192 6.32 4.96 -0.25
C LEU A 192 5.83 3.51 -0.31
N ILE A 193 5.58 2.97 -1.50
CA ILE A 193 5.22 1.55 -1.68
C ILE A 193 6.31 0.63 -1.12
N ARG A 194 7.59 0.92 -1.41
CA ARG A 194 8.71 0.17 -0.85
C ARG A 194 8.73 0.22 0.68
N ALA A 195 8.58 1.41 1.26
CA ALA A 195 8.55 1.56 2.72
C ALA A 195 7.38 0.78 3.36
N MET A 196 6.19 0.79 2.74
CA MET A 196 5.05 0.01 3.21
C MET A 196 5.31 -1.50 3.14
N MET A 197 5.97 -1.97 2.08
CA MET A 197 6.39 -3.37 1.95
C MET A 197 7.42 -3.77 3.01
N ASP A 198 8.42 -2.92 3.29
CA ASP A 198 9.43 -3.18 4.31
C ASP A 198 8.79 -3.29 5.72
N VAL A 199 7.84 -2.40 6.04
CA VAL A 199 7.09 -2.45 7.30
C VAL A 199 6.25 -3.72 7.39
N ALA A 200 5.55 -4.11 6.32
CA ALA A 200 4.75 -5.32 6.32
C ALA A 200 5.62 -6.58 6.50
N LYS A 201 6.75 -6.69 5.79
CA LYS A 201 7.71 -7.79 5.97
C LYS A 201 8.23 -7.85 7.40
N CYS A 202 8.61 -6.71 7.96
CA CYS A 202 9.06 -6.62 9.35
C CYS A 202 8.00 -7.14 10.34
N ILE A 203 6.73 -6.76 10.16
CA ILE A 203 5.62 -7.25 11.00
C ILE A 203 5.43 -8.76 10.85
N VAL A 204 5.47 -9.28 9.63
CA VAL A 204 5.30 -10.72 9.35
C VAL A 204 6.46 -11.54 9.93
N GLU A 205 7.70 -11.11 9.71
CA GLU A 205 8.91 -11.76 10.25
C GLU A 205 8.93 -11.71 11.78
N PHE A 206 8.46 -10.61 12.37
CA PHE A 206 8.35 -10.46 13.82
C PHE A 206 7.39 -11.48 14.44
N LYS A 207 6.24 -11.75 13.79
CA LYS A 207 5.27 -12.76 14.25
C LYS A 207 5.83 -14.19 14.21
N GLU A 208 6.74 -14.46 13.28
CA GLU A 208 7.35 -15.78 13.10
C GLU A 208 8.60 -16.01 13.95
N LEU A 209 8.98 -15.06 14.81
CA LEU A 209 10.13 -15.21 15.70
C LEU A 209 9.98 -16.47 16.56
N PRO A 210 11.01 -17.35 16.64
CA PRO A 210 10.88 -18.61 17.34
C PRO A 210 10.65 -18.42 18.84
N SER A 211 9.49 -18.87 19.32
CA SER A 211 9.12 -18.81 20.75
C SER A 211 10.03 -19.65 21.66
N GLN A 212 10.81 -20.57 21.08
CA GLN A 212 11.78 -21.41 21.79
C GLN A 212 13.01 -20.64 22.28
N TYR A 213 13.36 -19.54 21.59
CA TYR A 213 14.54 -18.73 21.91
C TYR A 213 14.17 -17.32 22.38
N ILE A 214 12.93 -16.90 22.16
CA ILE A 214 12.46 -15.55 22.45
C ILE A 214 11.16 -15.65 23.26
N THR A 215 11.22 -15.28 24.54
CA THR A 215 10.05 -15.31 25.41
C THR A 215 9.12 -14.12 25.13
N PRO A 216 7.82 -14.35 24.89
CA PRO A 216 6.85 -13.29 24.57
C PRO A 216 6.75 -12.18 25.64
N ASP A 217 7.05 -12.53 26.90
CA ASP A 217 6.90 -11.65 28.07
C ASP A 217 8.15 -10.80 28.36
N THR A 218 9.15 -10.80 27.46
CA THR A 218 10.29 -9.90 27.60
C THR A 218 9.86 -8.44 27.40
N PRO A 219 10.40 -7.49 28.19
CA PRO A 219 10.06 -6.06 28.05
C PRO A 219 10.23 -5.53 26.64
N GLU A 220 11.23 -6.03 25.91
CA GLU A 220 11.53 -5.67 24.52
C GLU A 220 10.42 -6.15 23.57
N MET A 221 9.95 -7.40 23.73
CA MET A 221 8.89 -7.99 22.92
C MET A 221 7.54 -7.32 23.18
N LEU A 222 7.23 -7.00 24.43
CA LEU A 222 6.02 -6.26 24.82
C LEU A 222 6.00 -4.85 24.22
N THR A 223 7.15 -4.16 24.27
CA THR A 223 7.30 -2.82 23.68
C THR A 223 7.11 -2.86 22.17
N ALA A 224 7.77 -3.80 21.48
CA ALA A 224 7.63 -3.96 20.03
C ALA A 224 6.19 -4.33 19.62
N THR A 225 5.56 -5.25 20.34
CA THR A 225 4.16 -5.64 20.09
C THR A 225 3.18 -4.48 20.25
N ALA A 226 3.43 -3.58 21.21
CA ALA A 226 2.61 -2.37 21.40
C ALA A 226 2.69 -1.40 20.22
N HIS A 227 3.77 -1.43 19.43
CA HIS A 227 3.93 -0.59 18.24
C HIS A 227 3.27 -1.17 16.98
N ILE A 228 2.98 -2.48 16.93
CA ILE A 228 2.40 -3.14 15.75
C ILE A 228 1.08 -2.47 15.32
N PRO A 229 0.08 -2.24 16.18
CA PRO A 229 -1.18 -1.61 15.76
C PRO A 229 -0.97 -0.24 15.11
N THR A 230 -0.03 0.55 15.66
CA THR A 230 0.32 1.87 15.13
C THR A 230 1.00 1.76 13.77
N ALA A 231 1.95 0.83 13.61
CA ALA A 231 2.62 0.58 12.34
C ALA A 231 1.64 0.13 11.24
N VAL A 232 0.73 -0.79 11.57
CA VAL A 232 -0.33 -1.24 10.64
C VAL A 232 -1.22 -0.06 10.27
N TYR A 233 -1.67 0.75 11.23
CA TYR A 233 -2.51 1.92 10.96
C TYR A 233 -1.84 2.87 9.95
N TRP A 234 -0.61 3.29 10.20
CA TRP A 234 0.10 4.22 9.32
C TRP A 234 0.38 3.61 7.94
N THR A 235 0.62 2.29 7.88
CA THR A 235 0.78 1.58 6.61
C THR A 235 -0.51 1.61 5.81
N ILE A 236 -1.65 1.18 6.37
CA ILE A 236 -2.94 1.21 5.67
C ILE A 236 -3.35 2.63 5.29
N ARG A 237 -3.10 3.61 6.17
CA ARG A 237 -3.37 5.01 5.88
C ARG A 237 -2.54 5.54 4.70
N SER A 238 -1.30 5.08 4.57
CA SER A 238 -0.40 5.38 3.45
C SER A 238 -0.87 4.69 2.16
N ILE A 239 -1.35 3.45 2.26
CA ILE A 239 -1.96 2.73 1.14
C ILE A 239 -3.14 3.52 0.56
N VAL A 240 -4.05 3.99 1.42
CA VAL A 240 -5.20 4.82 1.00
C VAL A 240 -4.72 6.12 0.33
N ALA A 241 -3.66 6.74 0.85
CA ALA A 241 -3.07 7.92 0.22
C ALA A 241 -2.50 7.60 -1.17
N CYS A 242 -1.77 6.50 -1.32
CA CYS A 242 -1.25 6.03 -2.61
C CYS A 242 -2.37 5.76 -3.63
N ALA A 243 -3.42 5.06 -3.21
CA ALA A 243 -4.59 4.80 -4.05
C ALA A 243 -5.23 6.10 -4.53
N SER A 244 -5.40 7.08 -3.63
CA SER A 244 -5.93 8.41 -3.95
C SER A 244 -5.08 9.14 -4.98
N GLN A 245 -3.75 9.08 -4.87
CA GLN A 245 -2.86 9.72 -5.84
C GLN A 245 -3.02 9.08 -7.22
N ILE A 246 -3.10 7.76 -7.32
CA ILE A 246 -3.27 7.05 -8.61
C ILE A 246 -4.62 7.38 -9.24
N MET A 247 -5.70 7.42 -8.46
CA MET A 247 -7.01 7.85 -8.95
C MET A 247 -7.04 9.31 -9.37
N GLY A 248 -6.35 10.18 -8.62
CA GLY A 248 -6.19 11.58 -8.99
C GLY A 248 -5.51 11.74 -10.34
N LEU A 249 -4.55 10.88 -10.69
CA LEU A 249 -3.95 10.85 -12.03
C LEU A 249 -4.99 10.55 -13.12
N ILE A 250 -5.89 9.58 -12.88
CA ILE A 250 -6.98 9.18 -13.79
C ILE A 250 -8.04 10.30 -13.95
N GLY A 251 -8.29 11.10 -12.90
CA GLY A 251 -9.33 12.15 -12.88
C GLY A 251 -8.89 13.54 -13.39
N MET A 252 -7.59 13.81 -13.56
CA MET A 252 -7.07 15.13 -13.95
C MET A 252 -7.24 15.50 -15.44
N GLY A 253 -7.99 14.74 -16.23
CA GLY A 253 -8.32 15.10 -17.62
C GLY A 253 -9.34 16.24 -17.75
N HIS A 254 -9.93 16.74 -16.65
CA HIS A 254 -11.08 17.65 -16.73
C HIS A 254 -10.92 19.08 -16.17
N GLU A 255 -9.76 19.50 -15.67
CA GLU A 255 -9.62 20.83 -15.05
C GLU A 255 -9.16 21.99 -15.97
N TYR A 256 -9.07 21.79 -17.29
CA TYR A 256 -8.59 22.86 -18.20
C TYR A 256 -9.54 23.28 -19.33
N VAL A 257 -10.81 22.89 -19.29
CA VAL A 257 -11.77 23.26 -20.35
C VAL A 257 -13.00 23.98 -19.80
N PHE A 258 -12.82 25.07 -19.05
CA PHE A 258 -13.81 26.15 -18.99
C PHE A 258 -13.10 27.49 -18.73
N PRO A 259 -12.88 28.33 -19.77
CA PRO A 259 -12.73 29.76 -19.53
C PRO A 259 -14.10 30.27 -19.06
N SER A 260 -14.15 30.81 -17.85
CA SER A 260 -15.33 31.51 -17.35
C SER A 260 -15.67 32.72 -18.24
N PRO A 261 -16.96 33.00 -18.48
CA PRO A 261 -17.42 34.12 -19.33
C PRO A 261 -17.11 35.50 -18.75
#